data_AF-A0A218PXV2-F1
#
_entry.id   AF-A0A218PXV2-F1
#
_cell.length_a   1.000
_cell.length_b   1.000
_cell.length_c   1.000
_cell.angle_alpha   90.00
_cell.angle_beta   90.00
_cell.angle_gamma   90.00
#
_symmetry.space_group_name_H-M   'P 1'
#
loop_
_entity.id
_entity.type
_entity.pdbx_description
1 polymer ?
#
loop_
_entity_poly.entity_id
_entity_poly.type
_entity_poly.pdbx_seq_one_letter_code
_entity_poly.pdbx_strand_id
1 'polypeptide(L)' 'MDVELQILKHLARDAHPTVGIIDEYCEEYRDTFKEVRNYECFKYLHLGIISTLKRKSLPEIAKVVSIS' A
#
# COMPACT_ATOMS: atom_id res chain seq x y z
N MET A 1 1.00 19.46 27.08
CA MET A 1 1.78 18.72 26.07
C MET A 1 0.90 17.54 25.68
N ASP A 2 0.32 17.65 24.49
CA ASP A 2 -0.83 16.91 23.98
C ASP A 2 -0.67 15.39 23.95
N VAL A 3 -1.31 14.74 24.92
CA VAL A 3 -1.54 13.29 24.90
C VAL A 3 -2.36 12.90 23.66
N GLU A 4 -3.27 13.77 23.20
CA GLU A 4 -4.06 13.57 21.97
C GLU A 4 -3.21 13.53 20.70
N LEU A 5 -2.17 14.37 20.58
CA LEU A 5 -1.23 14.34 19.45
C LEU A 5 -0.34 13.09 19.46
N GLN A 6 -0.04 12.52 20.62
CA GLN A 6 0.69 11.24 20.70
C GLN A 6 -0.20 10.05 20.32
N ILE A 7 -1.50 10.10 20.63
CA ILE A 7 -2.47 9.08 20.22
C ILE A 7 -2.68 9.12 18.70
N LEU A 8 -2.82 10.31 18.10
CA LEU A 8 -2.90 10.49 16.65
C LEU A 8 -1.65 9.99 15.91
N LYS A 9 -0.46 10.09 16.52
CA LYS A 9 0.79 9.54 15.95
C LYS A 9 0.85 8.02 15.90
N HIS A 10 0.10 7.33 16.76
CA HIS A 10 0.00 5.87 16.78
C HIS A 10 -1.28 5.36 16.11
N LEU A 11 -2.11 6.27 15.59
CA LEU A 11 -3.29 5.90 14.83
C LEU A 11 -2.84 5.15 13.56
N ALA A 12 -3.49 4.02 13.29
CA ALA A 12 -3.23 3.27 12.08
C ALA A 12 -3.45 4.18 10.87
N ARG A 13 -2.37 4.45 10.13
CA ARG A 13 -2.42 5.24 8.91
C ARG A 13 -3.28 4.51 7.88
N ASP A 14 -4.04 5.22 7.06
CA ASP A 14 -4.69 4.58 5.90
C ASP A 14 -3.65 4.23 4.83
N ALA A 15 -3.92 3.13 4.14
CA ALA A 15 -3.10 2.67 3.03
C ALA A 15 -3.20 3.64 1.86
N HIS A 16 -2.08 3.91 1.18
CA HIS A 16 -2.09 4.73 0.00
C HIS A 16 -2.96 4.10 -1.12
N PRO A 17 -3.78 4.91 -1.81
CA PRO A 17 -4.52 4.45 -2.97
C PRO A 17 -3.56 4.11 -4.12
N THR A 18 -3.95 3.15 -4.95
CA THR A 18 -3.18 2.72 -6.13
C THR A 18 -4.03 2.86 -7.40
N VAL A 19 -4.20 1.80 -8.19
CA VAL A 19 -5.11 1.76 -9.34
C VAL A 19 -6.46 1.24 -8.86
N GLY A 20 -7.56 1.89 -9.25
CA GLY A 20 -8.91 1.58 -8.74
C GLY A 20 -9.28 0.09 -8.78
N ILE A 21 -8.93 -0.62 -9.86
CA ILE A 21 -9.19 -2.07 -9.97
C ILE A 21 -8.41 -2.91 -8.95
N ILE A 22 -7.22 -2.48 -8.57
CA ILE A 22 -6.39 -3.14 -7.55
C ILE A 22 -6.94 -2.79 -6.17
N ASP A 23 -7.30 -1.54 -5.95
CA ASP A 23 -7.86 -1.08 -4.69
C ASP A 23 -9.16 -1.81 -4.36
N GLU A 24 -10.06 -1.96 -5.33
CA GLU A 24 -11.29 -2.75 -5.20
C GLU A 24 -11.01 -4.23 -4.92
N TYR A 25 -10.11 -4.85 -5.70
CA TYR A 25 -9.74 -6.26 -5.49
C TYR A 25 -9.07 -6.48 -4.13
N CYS A 26 -8.21 -5.56 -3.69
CA CYS A 26 -7.47 -5.69 -2.46
C CYS A 26 -8.30 -5.34 -1.22
N GLU A 27 -9.43 -4.63 -1.31
CA GLU A 27 -10.24 -4.28 -0.13
C GLU A 27 -10.73 -5.53 0.63
N GLU A 28 -11.12 -6.59 -0.07
CA GLU A 28 -11.52 -7.86 0.58
C GLU A 28 -10.40 -8.49 1.44
N TYR A 29 -9.13 -8.15 1.15
CA TYR A 29 -7.97 -8.67 1.87
C TYR A 29 -7.45 -7.73 2.95
N ARG A 30 -8.05 -6.54 3.12
CA ARG A 30 -7.58 -5.52 4.06
C ARG A 30 -7.44 -6.04 5.48
N ASP A 31 -8.46 -6.74 5.98
CA ASP A 31 -8.49 -7.27 7.35
C ASP A 31 -7.55 -8.48 7.55
N THR A 32 -7.00 -9.04 6.47
CA THR A 32 -5.99 -10.10 6.56
C THR A 32 -4.65 -9.57 7.06
N PHE A 33 -4.37 -8.27 6.87
CA PHE A 33 -3.11 -7.65 7.24
C PHE A 33 -3.24 -6.83 8.53
N LYS A 34 -2.49 -7.22 9.56
CA LYS A 34 -2.40 -6.44 10.81
C LYS A 34 -1.63 -5.12 10.65
N GLU A 35 -0.72 -5.06 9.69
CA GLU A 35 0.06 -3.86 9.38
C GLU A 35 -0.35 -3.27 8.03
N VAL A 36 -0.65 -1.98 8.04
CA VAL A 36 -1.00 -1.18 6.85
C VAL A 36 0.09 -1.27 5.78
N ARG A 37 1.36 -1.27 6.18
CA ARG A 37 2.51 -1.39 5.26
C ARG A 37 2.52 -2.71 4.49
N ASN A 38 2.11 -3.81 5.13
CA ASN A 38 2.05 -5.11 4.45
C ASN A 38 0.92 -5.11 3.43
N TYR A 39 -0.21 -4.47 3.76
CA TYR A 39 -1.31 -4.28 2.84
C TYR A 39 -0.92 -3.41 1.63
N GLU A 40 -0.18 -2.32 1.84
CA GLU A 40 0.36 -1.50 0.74
C GLU A 40 1.31 -2.30 -0.16
N CYS A 41 2.23 -3.08 0.41
CA CYS A 41 3.11 -3.97 -0.35
C CYS A 41 2.32 -5.00 -1.18
N PHE A 42 1.22 -5.53 -0.65
CA PHE A 42 0.34 -6.45 -1.36
C PHE A 42 -0.33 -5.79 -2.58
N LYS A 43 -0.80 -4.54 -2.44
CA LYS A 43 -1.34 -3.75 -3.56
C LYS A 43 -0.27 -3.49 -4.63
N TYR A 44 0.95 -3.11 -4.23
CA TYR A 44 2.05 -2.90 -5.17
C TYR A 44 2.52 -4.19 -5.86
N LEU A 45 2.40 -5.34 -5.20
CA LEU A 45 2.67 -6.63 -5.83
C LEU A 45 1.69 -6.89 -6.98
N HIS A 46 0.40 -6.69 -6.77
CA HIS A 46 -0.63 -6.84 -7.81
C HIS A 46 -0.38 -5.87 -8.97
N LEU A 47 -0.04 -4.63 -8.65
CA LEU A 47 0.33 -3.62 -9.63
C LEU A 47 1.54 -4.06 -10.47
N GLY A 48 2.56 -4.62 -9.83
CA GLY A 48 3.71 -5.21 -10.51
C GLY A 48 3.36 -6.37 -11.43
N ILE A 49 2.46 -7.26 -11.00
CA ILE A 49 2.04 -8.42 -11.77
C ILE A 49 1.32 -8.00 -13.05
N ILE A 50 0.36 -7.07 -12.95
CA ILE A 50 -0.41 -6.58 -14.10
C ILE A 50 0.38 -5.62 -14.99
N SER A 51 1.42 -4.98 -14.44
CA SER A 51 2.25 -4.06 -15.21
C SER A 51 3.00 -4.78 -16.33
N THR A 52 3.15 -4.09 -17.46
CA THR A 52 3.96 -4.54 -18.60
C THR A 52 5.46 -4.31 -18.37
N LEU A 53 5.89 -4.11 -17.12
CA LEU A 53 7.27 -3.86 -16.77
C LEU A 53 8.14 -5.10 -17.03
N LYS A 54 9.29 -4.89 -17.68
CA LYS A 54 10.29 -5.95 -17.92
C LYS A 54 10.85 -6.55 -16.64
N ARG A 55 10.99 -5.75 -15.57
CA ARG A 55 11.41 -6.19 -14.23
C ARG A 55 10.32 -5.87 -13.23
N LYS A 56 9.89 -6.87 -12.48
CA LYS A 56 8.75 -6.81 -11.54
C LYS A 56 9.18 -6.85 -10.07
N SER A 57 10.29 -6.21 -9.72
CA SER A 57 10.69 -6.08 -8.31
C SER A 57 9.98 -4.90 -7.65
N LEU A 58 9.73 -4.98 -6.35
CA LEU A 58 9.09 -3.89 -5.58
C LEU A 58 9.76 -2.51 -5.79
N PRO A 59 11.10 -2.38 -5.80
CA PRO A 59 11.76 -1.10 -6.06
C PRO A 59 11.53 -0.55 -7.48
N GLU A 60 11.44 -1.43 -8.49
CA GLU A 60 11.22 -1.00 -9.88
C GLU A 60 9.76 -0.55 -10.08
N ILE A 61 8.82 -1.24 -9.44
CA ILE A 61 7.42 -0.83 -9.39
C ILE A 61 7.31 0.54 -8.71
N ALA A 62 7.97 0.72 -7.55
CA ALA A 62 7.94 1.96 -6.79
C ALA A 62 8.41 3.20 -7.57
N LYS A 63 9.41 3.05 -8.45
CA LYS A 63 9.85 4.12 -9.36
C LYS A 63 8.77 4.52 -10.35
N VAL A 64 8.07 3.54 -10.92
CA VAL A 64 7.06 3.76 -11.97
C VAL A 64 5.80 4.39 -11.39
N VAL A 65 5.44 4.06 -10.15
CA VAL A 65 4.27 4.63 -9.46
C VAL A 65 4.59 5.78 -8.51
N SER A 66 5.82 6.32 -8.55
CA SER A 66 6.21 7.55 -7.83
C SER A 66 5.95 7.53 -6.32
N ILE A 67 6.12 6.38 -5.68
CA ILE A 67 5.93 6.14 -4.24
C ILE A 67 7.27 6.05 -3.49
N SER A 68 8.30 6.74 -3.99
CA SER A 68 9.69 6.70 -3.50
C SER A 68 9.91 7.54 -2.25
#